data_AF-A0A1G2W7S9-F1
#
_entry.id   AF-A0A1G2W7S9-F1
#
_cell.length_a   1.000
_cell.length_b   1.000
_cell.length_c   1.000
_cell.angle_alpha   90.00
_cell.angle_beta   90.00
_cell.angle_gamma   90.00
#
_symmetry.space_group_name_H-M   'P 1'
#
loop_
_entity.id
_entity.type
_entity.pdbx_description
1 polymer ?
#
loop_
_entity_poly.entity_id
_entity_poly.type
_entity_poly.pdbx_seq_one_letter_code
_entity_poly.pdbx_strand_id
1 'polypeptide(L)' 'MQKVKSFLESVKIELGKVTWPTRKETVATTGVVVVIVFIISIYLGACDIVLAKMMRLILG' A
#
# COMPACT_ATOMS: atom_id res chain seq x y z
N MET A 1 -35.67 17.93 -3.94
CA MET A 1 -34.27 18.09 -4.38
C MET A 1 -33.39 18.91 -3.43
N GLN A 2 -33.92 19.88 -2.66
CA GLN A 2 -33.12 20.65 -1.67
C GLN A 2 -32.48 19.81 -0.55
N LYS A 3 -33.17 18.77 -0.05
CA LYS A 3 -32.66 17.89 1.02
C LYS A 3 -31.34 17.19 0.66
N VAL A 4 -31.14 16.79 -0.60
CA VAL A 4 -29.92 16.07 -1.02
C VAL A 4 -28.69 16.98 -0.99
N LYS A 5 -28.85 18.26 -1.34
CA LYS A 5 -27.77 19.25 -1.28
C LYS A 5 -27.32 19.50 0.16
N SER A 6 -28.27 19.68 1.09
CA SER A 6 -27.95 19.87 2.50
C SER A 6 -27.33 18.62 3.13
N PHE A 7 -27.76 17.41 2.72
CA PHE A 7 -27.13 16.16 3.16
C PHE A 7 -25.68 16.03 2.67
N LEU A 8 -25.38 16.42 1.42
CA LEU A 8 -24.00 16.39 0.90
C LEU A 8 -23.08 17.42 1.56
N GLU A 9 -23.61 18.59 1.93
CA GLU A 9 -22.87 19.58 2.73
C GLU A 9 -22.56 19.05 4.14
N SER A 10 -23.55 18.47 4.83
CA SER A 10 -23.36 17.85 6.14
C SER A 10 -22.32 16.72 6.11
N VAL A 11 -22.35 15.86 5.08
CA VAL A 11 -21.37 14.78 4.89
C VAL A 11 -19.97 15.34 4.64
N LYS A 12 -19.82 16.41 3.85
CA LYS A 12 -18.52 17.09 3.68
C LYS A 12 -17.96 17.65 5.00
N ILE A 13 -18.83 18.19 5.85
CA ILE A 13 -18.44 18.74 7.17
C ILE A 13 -18.02 17.62 8.12
N GLU A 14 -18.72 16.48 8.14
CA GLU A 14 -18.33 15.31 8.94
C GLU A 14 -17.06 14.62 8.42
N LEU A 15 -16.88 14.54 7.11
CA LEU A 15 -15.63 14.06 6.49
C LEU A 15 -14.44 14.96 6.83
N GLY A 16 -14.67 16.24 7.12
CA GLY A 16 -13.65 17.16 7.64
C GLY A 16 -13.29 16.94 9.11
N LYS A 17 -14.17 16.30 9.90
CA LYS A 17 -13.88 15.87 11.28
C LYS A 17 -13.13 14.54 11.35
N VAL A 18 -13.13 13.77 10.25
CA VAL A 18 -12.24 12.61 10.13
C VAL A 18 -10.83 13.17 10.06
N THR A 19 -10.04 12.88 11.09
CA THR A 19 -8.63 13.24 11.22
C THR A 19 -7.84 12.56 10.11
N TRP A 20 -7.86 13.16 8.92
CA TRP A 20 -7.01 12.73 7.82
C TRP A 20 -5.57 12.99 8.21
N PRO A 21 -4.69 11.98 8.12
CA PRO A 21 -3.27 12.15 8.37
C PRO A 21 -2.75 13.27 7.48
N THR A 22 -1.94 14.17 8.04
CA THR A 22 -1.37 15.27 7.27
C THR A 22 -0.49 14.69 6.16
N ARG A 23 -0.53 15.29 4.96
CA ARG A 23 0.17 14.78 3.75
C ARG A 23 1.64 14.37 3.99
N LYS A 24 2.30 14.99 4.98
CA LYS A 24 3.68 14.68 5.37
C LYS A 24 3.84 13.29 5.99
N GLU A 25 2.92 12.88 6.86
CA GLU A 25 2.91 11.52 7.44
C GLU A 25 2.61 10.47 6.37
N THR A 26 1.64 10.72 5.49
CA THR A 26 1.31 9.77 4.42
C THR A 26 2.50 9.51 3.50
N VAL A 27 3.26 10.55 3.15
CA VAL A 27 4.46 10.40 2.30
C VAL A 27 5.59 9.68 3.04
N ALA A 28 5.82 10.00 4.32
CA ALA A 28 6.83 9.34 5.13
C ALA A 28 6.56 7.84 5.29
N THR A 29 5.31 7.47 5.61
CA THR A 29 4.90 6.07 5.76
C THR A 29 4.96 5.33 4.43
N THR A 30 4.59 5.96 3.31
CA THR A 30 4.69 5.33 1.97
C THR A 30 6.16 5.09 1.58
N GLY A 31 7.06 6.01 1.91
CA GLY A 31 8.50 5.83 1.66
C GLY A 31 9.09 4.61 2.36
N VAL A 32 8.75 4.41 3.64
CA VAL A 32 9.17 3.23 4.40
C VAL A 32 8.63 1.94 3.80
N VAL A 33 7.36 1.92 3.39
CA VAL A 33 6.74 0.74 2.75
C VAL A 33 7.46 0.38 1.45
N VAL A 34 7.79 1.37 0.60
CA VAL A 34 8.52 1.14 -0.66
C VAL A 34 9.87 0.47 -0.40
N VAL A 35 10.63 0.94 0.60
CA VAL A 35 11.93 0.35 0.95
C VAL A 35 11.76 -1.09 1.44
N ILE A 36 10.78 -1.36 2.30
CA ILE A 36 10.52 -2.71 2.83
C ILE A 36 10.15 -3.67 1.70
N VAL A 37 9.24 -3.27 0.81
CA VAL A 37 8.82 -4.08 -0.33
C VAL A 37 10.00 -4.37 -1.27
N PHE A 38 10.89 -3.40 -1.47
CA PHE A 38 12.09 -3.59 -2.29
C PHE A 38 13.06 -4.63 -1.70
N ILE A 39 13.25 -4.62 -0.39
CA ILE A 39 14.10 -5.63 0.29
C ILE A 39 13.46 -7.01 0.19
N ILE A 40 12.16 -7.12 0.46
CA ILE A 40 11.41 -8.37 0.42
C ILE A 40 11.40 -8.96 -1.00
N SER A 41 11.23 -8.14 -2.03
CA SER A 41 11.21 -8.60 -3.42
C SER A 41 12.55 -9.18 -3.86
N ILE A 42 13.67 -8.57 -3.44
CA ILE A 42 15.01 -9.11 -3.70
C ILE A 42 15.19 -10.46 -3.00
N TYR A 43 14.78 -10.57 -1.74
CA TYR A 43 14.89 -11.80 -0.98
C TYR A 43 14.08 -12.94 -1.62
N LEU A 44 12.79 -12.69 -1.90
CA LEU A 44 11.93 -13.67 -2.57
C LEU A 44 12.48 -14.06 -3.95
N GLY A 45 12.88 -13.08 -4.76
CA GLY A 45 13.45 -13.36 -6.09
C GLY A 45 14.73 -14.18 -6.02
N ALA A 46 15.58 -13.97 -5.03
CA ALA A 46 16.75 -14.82 -4.80
C ALA A 46 16.33 -16.25 -4.43
N CYS A 47 15.35 -16.41 -3.54
CA CYS A 47 14.79 -17.72 -3.20
C CYS A 47 14.20 -18.44 -4.41
N ASP A 48 13.44 -17.74 -5.27
CA ASP A 48 12.85 -18.30 -6.49
C ASP A 48 13.93 -18.83 -7.45
N ILE A 49 15.04 -18.11 -7.61
CA ILE A 49 16.16 -18.55 -8.46
C ILE A 49 16.84 -19.79 -7.88
N VAL A 50 17.04 -19.84 -6.56
CA VAL A 50 17.65 -20.99 -5.87
C VAL A 50 16.75 -22.21 -6.02
N LEU A 51 15.45 -22.07 -5.76
CA LEU A 51 14.47 -23.15 -5.91
C LEU A 51 14.36 -23.60 -7.37
N ALA A 52 14.35 -22.67 -8.33
CA ALA A 52 14.30 -23.01 -9.76
C ALA A 52 15.55 -23.79 -10.22
N LYS A 53 16.74 -23.42 -9.72
CA LYS A 53 17.97 -24.20 -9.97
C LYS A 53 17.90 -25.59 -9.35
N MET A 54 17.43 -25.68 -8.10
CA MET A 54 17.29 -26.96 -7.40
C MET A 54 16.28 -27.87 -8.09
N MET A 55 15.12 -27.34 -8.49
CA MET A 55 14.12 -28.09 -9.26
C MET A 55 14.66 -28.55 -10.62
N ARG A 56 15.43 -27.71 -11.35
CA ARG A 56 16.09 -28.14 -12.59
C ARG A 56 17.09 -29.27 -12.40
N LEU A 57 17.75 -29.32 -11.24
CA LEU A 57 18.71 -30.38 -10.92
C LEU A 57 18.04 -31.69 -10.48
N ILE A 58 16.77 -31.62 -10.05
CA ILE A 58 15.97 -32.79 -9.66
C ILE A 58 15.19 -33.36 -10.86
N LEU A 59 14.70 -32.48 -11.76
CA LEU A 59 13.93 -32.86 -12.96
C LEU A 59 14.81 -33.12 -14.20
N GLY A 60 16.07 -32.71 -14.17
CA GLY A 60 17.10 -33.10 -15.15
C GLY A 60 17.85 -34.33 -14.68
#